data_AF-A0A956KAM6-F1
#
_entry.id   AF-A0A956KAM6-F1
#
_cell.length_a   1.000
_cell.length_b   1.000
_cell.length_c   1.000
_cell.angle_alpha   90.00
_cell.angle_beta   90.00
_cell.angle_gamma   90.00
#
_symmetry.space_group_name_H-M   'P 1'
#
loop_
_entity.id
_entity.type
_entity.pdbx_description
1 polymer ?
#
loop_
_entity_poly.entity_id
_entity_poly.type
_entity_poly.pdbx_seq_one_letter_code
_entity_poly.pdbx_strand_id
1 'polypeptide(L)' 'GMGKSIHAGQVTVADGTPEAAARIQRVFTCDPGMGIVRHADAGYESAQQFARDHGVDLGG' A
#
# COMPACT_ATOMS: atom_id res chain seq x y z
N GLY A 1 -4.63 15.96 -15.44
CA GLY A 1 -5.25 16.87 -16.43
C GLY A 1 -6.44 17.61 -15.83
N MET A 2 -6.80 18.78 -16.37
CA MET A 2 -8.02 19.62 -16.13
C MET A 2 -8.78 19.52 -14.77
N GLY A 3 -8.11 19.22 -13.65
CA GLY A 3 -8.67 19.33 -12.29
C GLY A 3 -9.54 18.19 -11.75
N LYS A 4 -9.75 17.08 -12.47
CA LYS A 4 -10.69 16.01 -12.05
C LYS A 4 -10.05 14.81 -11.31
N SER A 5 -8.74 14.81 -11.12
CA SER A 5 -8.02 13.68 -10.57
C SER A 5 -6.81 14.12 -9.77
N ILE A 6 -6.63 13.52 -8.60
CA ILE A 6 -5.39 13.55 -7.84
C ILE A 6 -4.91 12.12 -7.71
N HIS A 7 -3.65 11.87 -8.03
CA HIS A 7 -2.99 10.57 -7.87
C HIS A 7 -1.57 10.80 -7.36
N ALA A 8 -1.02 9.80 -6.68
CA ALA A 8 0.35 9.79 -6.21
C ALA A 8 1.14 8.70 -6.96
N GLY A 9 2.44 8.92 -7.11
CA GLY A 9 3.37 7.94 -7.66
C GLY A 9 4.51 7.71 -6.67
N GLN A 10 4.99 6.48 -6.62
CA GLN A 10 6.06 6.04 -5.72
C GLN A 10 7.19 5.41 -6.56
N VAL A 11 8.44 5.77 -6.27
CA VAL A 11 9.63 5.11 -6.83
C VAL A 11 10.65 4.85 -5.72
N THR A 12 11.29 3.69 -5.73
CA THR A 12 12.42 3.36 -4.85
C THR A 12 13.52 2.64 -5.61
N VAL A 13 14.77 2.98 -5.32
CA VAL A 13 15.95 2.40 -5.96
C VAL A 13 16.47 1.23 -5.15
N ALA A 14 16.73 0.11 -5.82
CA ALA A 14 17.44 -1.05 -5.28
C ALA A 14 18.93 -0.96 -5.65
N ASP A 15 19.71 -0.27 -4.83
CA ASP A 15 21.16 -0.04 -5.05
C ASP A 15 22.06 -1.11 -4.42
N GLY A 16 21.47 -2.15 -3.80
CA GLY A 16 22.18 -3.26 -3.15
C GLY A 16 22.60 -2.99 -1.70
N THR A 17 22.33 -1.79 -1.17
CA THR A 17 22.66 -1.48 0.23
C THR A 17 21.65 -2.09 1.23
N PRO A 18 22.08 -2.44 2.46
CA PRO A 18 21.17 -2.87 3.52
C PRO A 18 20.06 -1.85 3.83
N GLU A 19 20.39 -0.55 3.73
CA GLU A 19 19.44 0.53 3.94
C GLU A 19 18.37 0.56 2.84
N ALA A 20 18.75 0.30 1.58
CA ALA A 20 17.78 0.17 0.49
C ALA A 20 16.88 -1.05 0.69
N ALA A 21 17.41 -2.18 1.13
CA ALA A 21 16.60 -3.36 1.44
C ALA A 21 15.51 -3.05 2.49
N ALA A 22 15.86 -2.33 3.56
CA ALA A 22 14.90 -1.90 4.58
C ALA A 22 13.84 -0.93 4.04
N ARG A 23 14.22 0.00 3.14
CA ARG A 23 13.27 0.91 2.49
C ARG A 23 12.32 0.16 1.56
N ILE A 24 12.83 -0.76 0.75
CA ILE A 24 12.06 -1.56 -0.21
C ILE A 24 11.03 -2.42 0.51
N GLN A 25 11.41 -3.10 1.59
CA GLN A 25 10.49 -3.93 2.37
C GLN A 25 9.30 -3.10 2.86
N ARG A 26 9.54 -1.88 3.36
CA ARG A 26 8.49 -0.98 3.80
C ARG A 26 7.64 -0.48 2.64
N VAL A 27 8.25 0.01 1.57
CA VAL A 27 7.54 0.56 0.41
C VAL A 27 6.64 -0.47 -0.25
N PHE A 28 7.14 -1.68 -0.51
CA PHE A 28 6.35 -2.74 -1.13
C PHE A 28 5.34 -3.39 -0.20
N THR A 29 5.37 -3.09 1.09
CA THR A 29 4.29 -3.44 2.01
C THR A 29 3.23 -2.33 2.05
N CYS A 30 3.66 -1.07 2.25
CA CYS A 30 2.77 0.05 2.49
C CYS A 30 2.03 0.51 1.22
N ASP A 31 2.71 0.64 0.07
CA ASP A 31 2.09 1.18 -1.16
C ASP A 31 0.90 0.32 -1.65
N PRO A 32 1.05 -1.02 -1.82
CA PRO A 32 -0.11 -1.87 -2.11
C PRO A 32 -1.07 -1.99 -0.92
N GLY A 33 -0.55 -1.97 0.32
CA GLY A 33 -1.36 -2.00 1.53
C GLY A 33 -2.37 -0.86 1.60
N MET A 34 -2.00 0.35 1.18
CA MET A 34 -2.92 1.49 1.07
C MET A 34 -4.08 1.22 0.12
N GLY A 35 -3.84 0.46 -0.95
CA GLY A 35 -4.89 -0.01 -1.85
C GLY A 35 -5.88 -0.92 -1.14
N ILE A 36 -5.40 -1.87 -0.34
CA ILE A 36 -6.25 -2.77 0.46
C ILE A 36 -7.07 -1.98 1.47
N VAL A 37 -6.43 -1.11 2.26
CA VAL A 37 -7.10 -0.27 3.27
C VAL A 37 -8.22 0.56 2.61
N ARG A 38 -7.91 1.23 1.49
CA ARG A 38 -8.88 2.05 0.75
C ARG A 38 -10.11 1.26 0.30
N HIS A 39 -9.93 0.04 -0.22
CA HIS A 39 -11.06 -0.77 -0.69
C HIS A 39 -11.82 -1.40 0.48
N ALA A 40 -11.13 -1.81 1.54
CA ALA A 40 -11.77 -2.34 2.74
C ALA A 40 -12.69 -1.29 3.40
N ASP A 41 -12.21 -0.05 3.52
CA ASP A 41 -12.96 1.12 4.01
C ASP A 41 -14.18 1.43 3.12
N ALA A 42 -14.02 1.31 1.79
CA ALA A 42 -15.13 1.44 0.85
C ALA A 42 -16.15 0.27 0.89
N GLY A 43 -15.96 -0.73 1.76
CA GLY A 43 -16.90 -1.83 1.98
C GLY A 43 -16.70 -3.06 1.09
N TYR A 44 -15.57 -3.19 0.39
CA TYR A 44 -15.31 -4.36 -0.45
C TYR A 44 -14.93 -5.57 0.42
N GLU A 45 -15.81 -6.57 0.49
CA GLU A 45 -15.63 -7.78 1.30
C GLU A 45 -14.32 -8.52 0.97
N SER A 46 -13.94 -8.58 -0.30
CA SER A 46 -12.70 -9.23 -0.74
C SER A 46 -11.46 -8.54 -0.18
N ALA A 47 -11.47 -7.21 -0.05
CA ALA A 47 -10.36 -6.46 0.53
C ALA A 47 -10.30 -6.63 2.06
N GLN A 48 -11.46 -6.65 2.73
CA GLN A 48 -11.53 -6.93 4.16
C GLN A 48 -11.06 -8.35 4.48
N GLN A 49 -11.42 -9.33 3.66
CA GLN A 49 -10.95 -10.71 3.80
C GLN A 49 -9.44 -10.79 3.59
N PHE A 50 -8.92 -10.18 2.52
CA PHE A 50 -7.48 -10.12 2.29
C PHE A 50 -6.72 -9.49 3.46
N ALA A 51 -7.24 -8.39 4.02
CA ALA A 51 -6.66 -7.71 5.18
C ALA A 51 -6.59 -8.63 6.40
N ARG A 52 -7.66 -9.40 6.69
CA ARG A 52 -7.67 -10.41 7.77
C ARG A 52 -6.65 -11.51 7.54
N ASP A 53 -6.59 -12.06 6.33
CA ASP A 53 -5.74 -13.21 6.00
C ASP A 53 -4.25 -12.86 6.02
N HIS A 54 -3.90 -11.61 5.72
CA HIS A 54 -2.51 -11.14 5.59
C HIS A 54 -2.07 -10.17 6.70
N GLY A 55 -2.91 -9.95 7.71
CA GLY A 55 -2.58 -9.09 8.86
C GLY A 55 -2.38 -7.61 8.50
N VAL A 56 -3.14 -7.09 7.54
CA VAL A 56 -3.15 -5.66 7.23
C VAL A 56 -3.95 -4.93 8.30
N ASP A 57 -3.32 -3.99 9.00
CA ASP A 57 -3.97 -3.14 9.99
C ASP A 57 -4.92 -2.15 9.30
N LEU A 58 -6.19 -2.15 9.70
CA LEU A 58 -7.23 -1.27 9.17
C LEU A 58 -7.48 -0.04 10.05
N GLY A 59 -6.72 0.15 11.14
CA GLY A 59 -6.75 1.38 11.95
C GLY A 59 -8.05 1.59 12.73
N GLY A 60 -8.69 0.49 13.16
CA GLY A 60 -9.88 0.51 14.02
C GLY A 60 -9.67 1.17 15.37
#